data_AF-A0A1B9HSK5-F1
#
_entry.id   AF-A0A1B9HSK5-F1
#
_cell.length_a   1.000
_cell.length_b   1.000
_cell.length_c   1.000
_cell.angle_alpha   90.00
_cell.angle_beta   90.00
_cell.angle_gamma   90.00
#
_symmetry.space_group_name_H-M   'P 1'
#
loop_
_entity.id
_entity.type
_entity.pdbx_description
1 polymer ?
#
loop_
_entity_poly.entity_id
_entity_poly.type
_entity_poly.pdbx_seq_one_letter_code
_entity_poly.pdbx_strand_id
1 'polypeptide(L)'
;MSLPIVDHPDTKPQVVYIDDKGHEDQIEDIKNAPVEKVADTEAAPYVDHTLVIDEKENKRLKRMIDRRILPLLCLVYFAQAMDKGATSPISIMGWIEDVGASGQDYALTSTVLWIGLVAGNPASQLIRRFPVAKVLAFSMLIWTALAFWLTFSLQVPHILANRALLGFFEASFNPCLVTIMVQWYLSSEQAVISAIWHSFTSLSTCLQSIMGYGFYYVRDSNGGSLKSWQYLLLTAACISAVATVTVFLLLPDSPTRARWADEELKTKFVERVRSNNQGIKQKIWKSEQAWETAKDLQVYALFALTFCQTLVIGGVGKFSALLINRAFGFDVATSQLLKIPVSVVGVCAYFLMTYLQQKYEQTFLTMVGFTLLNMIGTIVIVCVPPGDKTRVGLMIAFLLLQFFGACNTATSVVLSRNIAGQTKKSIAYATTFMA
;
A
#
# COMPACT_ATOMS: atom_id res chain seq x y z
N MET A 1 -25.61 42.45 -14.80
CA MET A 1 -24.60 43.33 -15.41
C MET A 1 -23.47 42.45 -15.89
N SER A 2 -23.57 42.01 -17.14
CA SER A 2 -22.64 41.12 -17.82
C SER A 2 -21.42 41.91 -18.30
N LEU A 3 -20.22 41.52 -17.84
CA LEU A 3 -18.97 42.09 -18.32
C LEU A 3 -18.55 41.41 -19.64
N PRO A 4 -17.88 42.15 -20.56
CA PRO A 4 -17.68 41.73 -21.94
C PRO A 4 -16.57 40.69 -22.09
N ILE A 5 -16.77 39.79 -23.06
CA ILE A 5 -15.81 38.79 -23.52
C ILE A 5 -14.87 39.51 -24.49
N VAL A 6 -13.56 39.48 -24.22
CA VAL A 6 -12.52 39.92 -25.16
C VAL A 6 -11.96 38.66 -25.83
N ASP A 7 -12.32 38.44 -27.09
CA ASP A 7 -11.71 37.44 -27.95
C ASP A 7 -10.33 37.93 -28.41
N HIS A 8 -9.30 37.13 -28.17
CA HIS A 8 -8.00 37.28 -28.86
C HIS A 8 -7.83 36.13 -29.85
N PRO A 9 -7.55 36.42 -31.15
CA PRO A 9 -7.35 35.40 -32.16
C PRO A 9 -5.92 34.83 -32.11
N ASP A 10 -5.82 33.54 -32.46
CA ASP A 10 -4.61 32.81 -32.87
C ASP A 10 -3.51 32.54 -31.83
N THR A 11 -3.62 31.39 -31.15
CA THR A 11 -2.45 30.59 -30.77
C THR A 11 -2.78 29.10 -30.92
N LYS A 12 -2.29 28.49 -32.00
CA LYS A 12 -2.35 27.04 -32.22
C LYS A 12 -1.38 26.34 -31.24
N PRO A 13 -1.77 25.28 -30.53
CA PRO A 13 -0.82 24.45 -29.81
C PRO A 13 -0.10 23.54 -30.82
N GLN A 14 1.17 23.84 -31.13
CA GLN A 14 2.07 22.88 -31.77
C GLN A 14 2.95 22.25 -30.69
N VAL A 15 2.55 21.07 -30.21
CA VAL A 15 3.47 20.15 -29.54
C VAL A 15 3.33 18.80 -30.22
N VAL A 16 4.36 18.43 -30.99
CA VAL A 16 4.50 17.11 -31.62
C VAL A 16 5.47 16.32 -30.75
N TYR A 17 5.00 15.23 -30.14
CA TYR A 17 5.87 14.21 -29.56
C TYR A 17 6.02 13.09 -30.58
N ILE A 18 7.24 12.88 -31.06
CA ILE A 18 7.62 11.76 -31.94
C ILE A 18 8.19 10.67 -31.02
N ASP A 19 7.56 9.48 -31.01
CA ASP A 19 8.14 8.28 -30.40
C ASP A 19 9.29 7.75 -31.28
N ASP A 20 10.28 7.07 -30.69
CA ASP A 20 11.51 6.55 -31.31
C ASP A 20 11.26 5.51 -32.45
N LYS A 21 10.00 5.27 -32.83
CA LYS A 21 9.59 4.32 -33.87
C LYS A 21 8.71 4.92 -34.98
N GLY A 22 8.54 6.24 -35.04
CA GLY A 22 8.00 6.92 -36.23
C GLY A 22 6.60 6.50 -36.69
N HIS A 23 5.73 6.00 -35.79
CA HIS A 23 4.34 5.71 -36.12
C HIS A 23 3.43 6.87 -35.68
N GLU A 24 2.74 7.49 -36.65
CA GLU A 24 1.65 8.45 -36.42
C GLU A 24 0.34 7.69 -36.19
N ASP A 25 0.01 7.35 -34.93
CA ASP A 25 -1.31 6.80 -34.60
C ASP A 25 -2.17 7.83 -33.85
N GLN A 26 -3.31 8.15 -34.48
CA GLN A 26 -4.52 8.84 -33.97
C GLN A 26 -4.39 10.34 -33.60
N ILE A 27 -4.30 11.21 -34.62
CA ILE A 27 -4.19 12.68 -34.47
C ILE A 27 -5.55 13.42 -34.61
N GLU A 28 -6.65 12.79 -34.98
CA GLU A 28 -7.90 13.54 -35.27
C GLU A 28 -8.72 13.92 -34.02
N ASP A 29 -8.61 13.21 -32.90
CA ASP A 29 -9.42 13.49 -31.70
C ASP A 29 -8.83 14.59 -30.77
N ILE A 30 -7.61 15.07 -31.04
CA ILE A 30 -6.93 16.06 -30.18
C ILE A 30 -7.26 17.50 -30.58
N LYS A 31 -7.68 17.76 -31.84
CA LYS A 31 -7.94 19.11 -32.34
C LYS A 31 -9.19 19.79 -31.76
N ASN A 32 -10.13 19.01 -31.21
CA ASN A 32 -11.42 19.50 -30.72
C ASN A 32 -11.61 19.32 -29.20
N ALA A 33 -10.56 18.99 -28.45
CA ALA A 33 -10.67 18.92 -27.00
C ALA A 33 -10.84 20.36 -26.43
N PRO A 34 -11.97 20.69 -25.80
CA PRO A 34 -12.09 21.99 -25.14
C PRO A 34 -11.01 22.09 -24.07
N VAL A 35 -10.29 23.21 -24.02
CA VAL A 35 -9.35 23.53 -22.94
C VAL A 35 -10.19 23.59 -21.66
N GLU A 36 -10.23 22.47 -20.95
CA GLU A 36 -11.08 22.29 -19.78
C GLU A 36 -10.52 23.17 -18.66
N LYS A 37 -11.31 24.17 -18.26
CA LYS A 37 -10.96 25.07 -17.15
C LYS A 37 -10.67 24.21 -15.91
N VAL A 38 -9.44 24.32 -15.41
CA VAL A 38 -8.99 23.69 -14.16
C VAL A 38 -9.89 24.20 -13.03
N ALA A 39 -10.81 23.35 -12.57
CA ALA A 39 -11.65 23.62 -11.41
C ALA A 39 -10.90 23.29 -10.10
N ASP A 40 -9.68 23.81 -9.96
CA ASP A 40 -8.93 23.81 -8.72
C ASP A 40 -8.56 25.26 -8.40
N THR A 41 -9.43 25.92 -7.63
CA THR A 41 -9.36 27.36 -7.34
C THR A 41 -8.05 27.73 -6.61
N GLU A 42 -7.41 26.76 -5.95
CA GLU A 42 -6.13 26.95 -5.25
C GLU A 42 -4.90 26.85 -6.16
N ALA A 43 -4.96 26.08 -7.25
CA ALA A 43 -3.84 25.93 -8.19
C ALA A 43 -3.88 26.97 -9.32
N ALA A 44 -5.06 27.50 -9.66
CA ALA A 44 -5.27 28.49 -10.72
C ALA A 44 -4.29 29.69 -10.75
N PRO A 45 -3.89 30.30 -9.61
CA PRO A 45 -2.92 31.41 -9.63
C PRO A 45 -1.47 30.98 -9.86
N TYR A 46 -1.15 29.69 -9.77
CA TYR A 46 0.19 29.11 -9.94
C TYR A 46 0.37 28.44 -11.31
N VAL A 47 -0.57 28.66 -12.23
CA VAL A 47 -0.56 28.07 -13.56
C VAL A 47 0.05 29.09 -14.52
N ASP A 48 1.26 28.83 -14.99
CA ASP A 48 1.95 29.67 -15.99
C ASP A 48 2.17 28.87 -17.27
N HIS A 49 1.39 29.19 -18.29
CA HIS A 49 1.43 28.55 -19.61
C HIS A 49 2.71 28.84 -20.41
N THR A 50 3.53 29.80 -19.97
CA THR A 50 4.77 30.18 -20.65
C THR A 50 6.01 29.47 -20.10
N LEU A 51 5.85 28.74 -18.99
CA LEU A 51 6.94 28.17 -18.22
C LEU A 51 7.28 26.75 -18.71
N VAL A 52 8.35 26.63 -19.50
CA VAL A 52 8.85 25.33 -19.98
C VAL A 52 9.87 24.79 -18.99
N ILE A 53 9.55 23.65 -18.35
CA ILE A 53 10.44 22.98 -17.41
C ILE A 53 11.45 22.12 -18.20
N ASP A 54 12.73 22.49 -18.17
CA ASP A 54 13.81 21.67 -18.74
C ASP A 54 14.00 20.36 -17.95
N GLU A 55 14.50 19.32 -18.61
CA GLU A 55 14.67 17.98 -18.03
C GLU A 55 15.67 17.98 -16.85
N LYS A 56 16.66 18.88 -16.86
CA LYS A 56 17.58 19.08 -15.73
C LYS A 56 16.87 19.69 -14.53
N GLU A 57 15.99 20.67 -14.76
CA GLU A 57 15.20 21.30 -13.70
C GLU A 57 14.16 20.32 -13.14
N ASN A 58 13.52 19.53 -14.01
CA ASN A 58 12.64 18.43 -13.64
C ASN A 58 13.37 17.45 -12.70
N LYS A 59 14.58 16.99 -13.01
CA LYS A 59 15.35 16.11 -12.10
C LYS A 59 15.70 16.79 -10.76
N ARG A 60 16.00 18.09 -10.77
CA ARG A 60 16.27 18.86 -9.54
C ARG A 60 15.05 18.94 -8.64
N LEU A 61 13.89 19.32 -9.20
CA LEU A 61 12.62 19.41 -8.48
C LEU A 61 12.24 18.05 -7.88
N LYS A 62 12.36 16.97 -8.67
CA LYS A 62 12.11 15.61 -8.19
C LYS A 62 12.93 15.27 -6.95
N ARG A 63 14.25 15.51 -6.99
CA ARG A 63 15.15 15.22 -5.86
C ARG A 63 14.79 16.01 -4.61
N MET A 64 14.22 17.22 -4.76
CA MET A 64 13.74 18.00 -3.61
C MET A 64 12.48 17.38 -3.01
N ILE A 65 11.56 16.90 -3.84
CA ILE A 65 10.35 16.18 -3.42
C ILE A 65 10.76 14.85 -2.75
N ASP A 66 11.64 14.06 -3.37
CA ASP A 66 12.12 12.77 -2.86
C ASP A 66 12.83 12.88 -1.51
N ARG A 67 13.45 14.02 -1.20
CA ARG A 67 14.10 14.23 0.10
C ARG A 67 13.14 14.61 1.21
N ARG A 68 11.92 15.08 0.88
CA ARG A 68 10.98 15.68 1.84
C ARG A 68 9.67 14.91 1.97
N ILE A 69 9.09 14.49 0.85
CA ILE A 69 7.78 13.83 0.79
C ILE A 69 7.94 12.31 0.86
N LEU A 70 8.84 11.73 0.06
CA LEU A 70 9.03 10.27 0.02
C LEU A 70 9.34 9.66 1.41
N PRO A 71 10.23 10.22 2.25
CA PRO A 71 10.53 9.63 3.55
C PRO A 71 9.31 9.66 4.48
N LEU A 72 8.46 10.67 4.37
CA LEU A 72 7.21 10.75 5.13
C LEU A 72 6.22 9.67 4.68
N LEU A 73 6.05 9.48 3.38
CA LEU A 73 5.19 8.41 2.83
C LEU A 73 5.69 7.02 3.26
N CYS A 74 7.01 6.80 3.20
CA CYS A 74 7.64 5.57 3.67
C CYS A 74 7.43 5.37 5.18
N LEU A 75 7.61 6.41 5.99
CA LEU A 75 7.42 6.35 7.45
C LEU A 75 5.98 6.01 7.83
N VAL A 76 5.02 6.64 7.15
CA VAL A 76 3.58 6.40 7.32
C VAL A 76 3.24 4.95 7.00
N TYR A 77 3.66 4.47 5.83
CA TYR A 77 3.41 3.09 5.40
C TYR A 77 4.13 2.06 6.26
N PHE A 78 5.34 2.36 6.70
CA PHE A 78 6.12 1.54 7.63
C PHE A 78 5.39 1.36 8.97
N ALA A 79 4.90 2.46 9.54
CA ALA A 79 4.12 2.42 10.78
C ALA A 79 2.87 1.53 10.60
N GLN A 80 2.13 1.70 9.51
CA GLN A 80 0.95 0.87 9.21
C GLN A 80 1.30 -0.62 9.16
N ALA A 81 2.41 -0.96 8.48
CA ALA A 81 2.89 -2.34 8.40
C ALA A 81 3.33 -2.89 9.77
N MET A 82 3.88 -2.04 10.65
CA MET A 82 4.26 -2.44 12.01
C MET A 82 3.05 -2.92 12.81
N ASP A 83 1.98 -2.14 12.85
CA ASP A 83 0.76 -2.49 13.59
C ASP A 83 0.07 -3.74 13.05
N LYS A 84 -0.20 -3.79 11.74
CA LYS A 84 -0.82 -4.97 11.10
C LYS A 84 0.02 -6.22 11.24
N GLY A 85 1.34 -6.08 11.20
CA GLY A 85 2.28 -7.19 11.33
C GLY A 85 2.37 -7.73 12.76
N ALA A 86 2.16 -6.88 13.77
CA ALA A 86 2.47 -7.17 15.16
C ALA A 86 1.63 -8.32 15.76
N THR A 87 0.50 -8.66 15.15
CA THR A 87 -0.37 -9.77 15.60
C THR A 87 0.31 -11.14 15.47
N SER A 88 1.12 -11.32 14.43
CA SER A 88 1.88 -12.55 14.20
C SER A 88 2.94 -12.78 15.29
N PRO A 89 3.93 -11.89 15.53
CA PRO A 89 4.96 -12.12 16.53
C PRO A 89 4.42 -12.23 17.96
N ILE A 90 3.39 -11.45 18.35
CA ILE A 90 2.85 -11.53 19.72
C ILE A 90 2.14 -12.85 20.03
N SER A 91 1.60 -13.53 19.00
CA SER A 91 0.85 -14.79 19.15
C SER A 91 1.68 -15.90 19.81
N ILE A 92 3.00 -15.90 19.59
CA ILE A 92 3.95 -16.87 20.15
C ILE A 92 4.65 -16.35 21.41
N MET A 93 4.38 -15.12 21.83
CA MET A 93 4.96 -14.47 23.02
C MET A 93 4.03 -14.53 24.24
N GLY A 94 3.04 -15.42 24.24
CA GLY A 94 2.08 -15.61 25.35
C GLY A 94 0.76 -14.85 25.22
N TRP A 95 0.58 -14.02 24.18
CA TRP A 95 -0.63 -13.19 24.02
C TRP A 95 -1.94 -13.99 24.03
N ILE A 96 -1.98 -15.17 23.39
CA ILE A 96 -3.20 -16.00 23.30
C ILE A 96 -3.64 -16.45 24.69
N GLU A 97 -2.69 -16.92 25.50
CA GLU A 97 -2.94 -17.42 26.86
C GLU A 97 -3.30 -16.27 27.81
N ASP A 98 -2.59 -15.15 27.69
CA ASP A 98 -2.76 -13.98 28.55
C ASP A 98 -4.11 -13.28 28.43
N VAL A 99 -4.71 -13.34 27.23
CA VAL A 99 -6.02 -12.75 26.92
C VAL A 99 -7.15 -13.77 27.09
N GLY A 100 -6.82 -15.06 27.27
CA GLY A 100 -7.78 -16.15 27.28
C GLY A 100 -8.45 -16.39 25.93
N ALA A 101 -7.76 -16.07 24.82
CA ALA A 101 -8.29 -16.26 23.47
C ALA A 101 -8.39 -17.76 23.16
N SER A 102 -9.57 -18.20 22.71
CA SER A 102 -9.88 -19.61 22.45
C SER A 102 -10.41 -19.83 21.03
N GLY A 103 -10.23 -21.04 20.48
CA GLY A 103 -10.77 -21.41 19.18
C GLY A 103 -10.41 -20.42 18.06
N GLN A 104 -11.41 -19.70 17.55
CA GLN A 104 -11.28 -18.76 16.44
C GLN A 104 -10.99 -17.32 16.85
N ASP A 105 -10.89 -17.00 18.15
CA ASP A 105 -10.73 -15.63 18.64
C ASP A 105 -9.50 -14.93 18.03
N TYR A 106 -8.36 -15.63 17.93
CA TYR A 106 -7.16 -15.10 17.28
C TYR A 106 -7.42 -14.74 15.80
N ALA A 107 -8.11 -15.62 15.06
CA ALA A 107 -8.45 -15.40 13.67
C ALA A 107 -9.40 -14.20 13.52
N LEU A 108 -10.41 -14.11 14.38
CA LEU A 108 -11.38 -13.02 14.41
C LEU A 108 -10.72 -11.66 14.64
N THR A 109 -9.64 -11.59 15.42
CA THR A 109 -8.92 -10.30 15.59
C THR A 109 -8.40 -9.73 14.27
N SER A 110 -8.05 -10.58 13.30
CA SER A 110 -7.60 -10.17 11.97
C SER A 110 -8.79 -9.88 11.05
N THR A 111 -9.81 -10.74 11.08
CA THR A 111 -11.01 -10.59 10.25
C THR A 111 -11.79 -9.32 10.58
N VAL A 112 -11.97 -9.01 11.87
CA VAL A 112 -12.72 -7.82 12.31
C VAL A 112 -12.04 -6.52 11.90
N LEU A 113 -10.71 -6.48 11.82
CA LEU A 113 -9.98 -5.34 11.27
C LEU A 113 -10.36 -5.09 9.81
N TRP A 114 -10.38 -6.14 8.98
CA TRP A 114 -10.76 -6.01 7.57
C TRP A 114 -12.24 -5.66 7.40
N ILE A 115 -13.13 -6.19 8.23
CA ILE A 115 -14.55 -5.79 8.26
C ILE A 115 -14.66 -4.30 8.58
N GLY A 116 -13.94 -3.83 9.61
CA GLY A 116 -13.87 -2.41 9.97
C GLY A 116 -13.40 -1.55 8.80
N LEU A 117 -12.39 -2.01 8.05
CA LEU A 117 -11.86 -1.32 6.88
C LEU A 117 -12.90 -1.17 5.76
N VAL A 118 -13.65 -2.24 5.47
CA VAL A 118 -14.76 -2.19 4.51
C VAL A 118 -15.85 -1.23 4.99
N ALA A 119 -16.20 -1.28 6.27
CA ALA A 119 -17.20 -0.40 6.87
C ALA A 119 -16.76 1.08 6.87
N GLY A 120 -15.45 1.36 6.96
CA GLY A 120 -14.88 2.70 6.90
C GLY A 120 -14.72 3.26 5.48
N ASN A 121 -14.89 2.44 4.44
CA ASN A 121 -14.69 2.86 3.05
C ASN A 121 -15.57 4.06 2.62
N PRO A 122 -16.84 4.19 3.02
CA PRO A 122 -17.62 5.40 2.76
C PRO A 122 -17.00 6.67 3.38
N ALA A 123 -16.38 6.55 4.55
CA ALA A 123 -15.71 7.67 5.21
C ALA A 123 -14.46 8.13 4.44
N SER A 124 -13.81 7.25 3.67
CA SER A 124 -12.69 7.63 2.79
C SER A 124 -13.08 8.66 1.71
N GLN A 125 -14.37 8.77 1.36
CA GLN A 125 -14.85 9.81 0.45
C GLN A 125 -14.71 11.24 1.02
N LEU A 126 -14.55 11.37 2.34
CA LEU A 126 -14.30 12.66 3.01
C LEU A 126 -12.97 13.30 2.55
N ILE A 127 -12.03 12.51 2.05
CA ILE A 127 -10.74 13.00 1.49
C ILE A 127 -10.98 13.96 0.32
N ARG A 128 -12.10 13.84 -0.40
CA ARG A 128 -12.45 14.75 -1.50
C ARG A 128 -12.87 16.15 -1.03
N ARG A 129 -13.20 16.32 0.25
CA ARG A 129 -13.74 17.58 0.81
C ARG A 129 -12.79 18.25 1.80
N PHE A 130 -11.86 17.50 2.39
CA PHE A 130 -10.96 17.99 3.43
C PHE A 130 -9.49 17.95 2.98
N PRO A 131 -8.61 18.77 3.59
CA PRO A 131 -7.18 18.74 3.29
C PRO A 131 -6.58 17.37 3.60
N VAL A 132 -5.95 16.76 2.59
CA VAL A 132 -5.55 15.34 2.60
C VAL A 132 -4.55 15.05 3.71
N ALA A 133 -3.55 15.91 3.92
CA ALA A 133 -2.53 15.70 4.95
C ALA A 133 -3.13 15.78 6.37
N LYS A 134 -4.08 16.70 6.61
CA LYS A 134 -4.79 16.78 7.90
C LYS A 134 -5.68 15.57 8.17
N VAL A 135 -6.40 15.07 7.16
CA VAL A 135 -7.21 13.85 7.29
C VAL A 135 -6.33 12.65 7.60
N LEU A 136 -5.21 12.51 6.89
CA LEU A 136 -4.22 11.47 7.13
C LEU A 136 -3.67 11.55 8.56
N ALA A 137 -3.21 12.74 8.99
CA ALA A 137 -2.63 12.92 10.31
C ALA A 137 -3.65 12.69 11.45
N PHE A 138 -4.90 13.10 11.27
CA PHE A 138 -5.98 12.84 12.22
C PHE A 138 -6.31 11.35 12.32
N SER A 139 -6.41 10.66 11.18
CA SER A 139 -6.59 9.20 11.15
C SER A 139 -5.42 8.50 11.85
N MET A 140 -4.18 8.92 11.58
CA MET A 140 -2.97 8.38 12.23
C MET A 140 -2.94 8.63 13.74
N LEU A 141 -3.44 9.78 14.22
CA LEU A 141 -3.54 10.09 15.64
C LEU A 141 -4.49 9.14 16.36
N ILE A 142 -5.69 8.94 15.81
CA ILE A 142 -6.67 8.00 16.37
C ILE A 142 -6.12 6.58 16.32
N TRP A 143 -5.57 6.17 15.17
CA TRP A 143 -4.96 4.86 14.99
C TRP A 143 -3.82 4.60 16.00
N THR A 144 -2.96 5.58 16.25
CA THR A 144 -1.91 5.48 17.28
C THR A 144 -2.51 5.33 18.68
N ALA A 145 -3.56 6.09 19.02
CA ALA A 145 -4.24 5.96 20.31
C ALA A 145 -4.86 4.56 20.50
N LEU A 146 -5.47 4.00 19.44
CA LEU A 146 -6.01 2.64 19.43
C LEU A 146 -4.91 1.58 19.53
N ALA A 147 -3.71 1.82 18.99
CA ALA A 147 -2.55 0.94 19.15
C ALA A 147 -2.05 0.92 20.61
N PHE A 148 -2.01 2.08 21.29
CA PHE A 148 -1.75 2.12 22.73
C PHE A 148 -2.82 1.36 23.52
N TRP A 149 -4.10 1.55 23.20
CA TRP A 149 -5.19 0.84 23.86
C TRP A 149 -5.09 -0.69 23.69
N LEU A 150 -4.70 -1.15 22.49
CA LEU A 150 -4.48 -2.58 22.22
C LEU A 150 -3.44 -3.20 23.16
N THR A 151 -2.40 -2.45 23.50
CA THR A 151 -1.29 -2.92 24.36
C THR A 151 -1.78 -3.30 25.77
N PHE A 152 -2.77 -2.58 26.28
CA PHE A 152 -3.32 -2.78 27.63
C PHE A 152 -4.63 -3.58 27.64
N SER A 153 -5.10 -4.03 26.48
CA SER A 153 -6.33 -4.81 26.37
C SER A 153 -6.08 -6.28 26.69
N LEU A 154 -6.68 -6.75 27.80
CA LEU A 154 -6.50 -8.12 28.31
C LEU A 154 -7.73 -9.03 28.09
N GLN A 155 -8.78 -8.55 27.42
CA GLN A 155 -9.98 -9.34 27.13
C GLN A 155 -10.31 -9.31 25.65
N VAL A 156 -10.75 -10.46 25.12
CA VAL A 156 -11.11 -10.63 23.71
C VAL A 156 -12.12 -9.58 23.20
N PRO A 157 -13.23 -9.26 23.90
CA PRO A 157 -14.21 -8.29 23.40
C PRO A 157 -13.62 -6.89 23.19
N HIS A 158 -12.77 -6.42 24.11
CA HIS A 158 -12.10 -5.13 23.98
C HIS A 158 -11.14 -5.11 22.79
N ILE A 159 -10.43 -6.22 22.56
CA ILE A 159 -9.53 -6.35 21.41
C ILE A 159 -10.31 -6.34 20.10
N LEU A 160 -11.44 -7.06 20.02
CA LEU A 160 -12.28 -7.06 18.82
C LEU A 160 -12.87 -5.67 18.54
N ALA A 161 -13.37 -4.98 19.57
CA ALA A 161 -13.85 -3.60 19.45
C ALA A 161 -12.74 -2.65 18.97
N ASN A 162 -11.55 -2.75 19.57
CA ASN A 162 -10.40 -1.96 19.16
C ASN A 162 -10.02 -2.25 17.70
N ARG A 163 -10.02 -3.52 17.25
CA ARG A 163 -9.72 -3.90 15.87
C ARG A 163 -10.74 -3.38 14.87
N ALA A 164 -12.03 -3.37 15.22
CA ALA A 164 -13.08 -2.81 14.37
C ALA A 164 -12.87 -1.30 14.16
N LEU A 165 -12.61 -0.56 15.25
CA LEU A 165 -12.34 0.87 15.20
C LEU A 165 -11.05 1.16 14.41
N LEU A 166 -10.00 0.38 14.66
CA LEU A 166 -8.72 0.50 13.97
C LEU A 166 -8.91 0.38 12.46
N GLY A 167 -9.60 -0.68 12.01
CA GLY A 167 -9.94 -0.87 10.60
C GLY A 167 -10.75 0.29 10.01
N PHE A 168 -11.75 0.78 10.75
CA PHE A 168 -12.61 1.88 10.30
C PHE A 168 -11.84 3.16 10.01
N PHE A 169 -10.94 3.58 10.90
CA PHE A 169 -10.12 4.78 10.68
C PHE A 169 -9.05 4.58 9.60
N GLU A 170 -8.56 3.36 9.46
CA GLU A 170 -7.55 2.99 8.48
C GLU A 170 -8.08 3.00 7.03
N ALA A 171 -9.39 2.90 6.82
CA ALA A 171 -9.99 2.91 5.47
C ALA A 171 -9.62 4.16 4.64
N SER A 172 -9.37 5.30 5.31
CA SER A 172 -8.96 6.55 4.66
C SER A 172 -7.47 6.61 4.32
N PHE A 173 -6.65 5.73 4.89
CA PHE A 173 -5.20 5.81 4.85
C PHE A 173 -4.61 5.61 3.45
N ASN A 174 -4.97 4.50 2.79
CA ASN A 174 -4.43 4.17 1.47
C ASN A 174 -4.85 5.21 0.41
N PRO A 175 -6.13 5.64 0.32
CA PRO A 175 -6.51 6.70 -0.60
C PRO A 175 -5.81 8.05 -0.34
N CYS A 176 -5.55 8.40 0.93
CA CYS A 176 -4.75 9.59 1.26
C CYS A 176 -3.33 9.49 0.69
N LEU A 177 -2.63 8.38 0.90
CA LEU A 177 -1.27 8.19 0.38
C LEU A 177 -1.20 8.27 -1.15
N VAL A 178 -2.14 7.61 -1.84
CA VAL A 178 -2.22 7.66 -3.31
C VAL A 178 -2.51 9.08 -3.78
N THR A 179 -3.41 9.80 -3.13
CA THR A 179 -3.74 11.19 -3.50
C THR A 179 -2.52 12.10 -3.35
N ILE A 180 -1.78 11.98 -2.25
CA ILE A 180 -0.55 12.75 -2.04
C ILE A 180 0.48 12.40 -3.11
N MET A 181 0.65 11.12 -3.43
CA MET A 181 1.58 10.72 -4.49
C MET A 181 1.22 11.37 -5.83
N VAL A 182 -0.05 11.36 -6.22
CA VAL A 182 -0.52 11.99 -7.46
C VAL A 182 -0.32 13.51 -7.46
N GLN A 183 -0.41 14.16 -6.29
CA GLN A 183 -0.18 15.61 -6.15
C GLN A 183 1.29 16.03 -6.32
N TRP A 184 2.25 15.13 -6.10
CA TRP A 184 3.67 15.46 -6.06
C TRP A 184 4.51 14.80 -7.18
N TYR A 185 4.04 13.70 -7.77
CA TYR A 185 4.83 12.86 -8.68
C TYR A 185 4.23 12.72 -10.08
N LEU A 186 5.11 12.57 -11.09
CA LEU A 186 4.66 12.26 -12.45
C LEU A 186 4.07 10.84 -12.55
N SER A 187 3.15 10.64 -13.48
CA SER A 187 2.53 9.33 -13.78
C SER A 187 3.58 8.23 -14.00
N SER A 188 4.66 8.58 -14.70
CA SER A 188 5.79 7.69 -14.99
C SER A 188 6.65 7.38 -13.76
N GLU A 189 6.58 8.21 -12.71
CA GLU A 189 7.35 8.07 -11.48
C GLU A 189 6.59 7.33 -10.39
N GLN A 190 5.25 7.42 -10.38
CA GLN A 190 4.37 6.85 -9.35
C GLN A 190 4.57 5.35 -9.12
N ALA A 191 4.83 4.56 -10.18
CA ALA A 191 5.06 3.13 -10.06
C ALA A 191 6.31 2.81 -9.21
N VAL A 192 7.41 3.56 -9.42
CA VAL A 192 8.65 3.41 -8.66
C VAL A 192 8.46 3.85 -7.22
N ILE A 193 7.80 4.99 -7.01
CA ILE A 193 7.50 5.52 -5.67
C ILE A 193 6.63 4.54 -4.86
N SER A 194 5.62 3.96 -5.51
CA SER A 194 4.76 2.95 -4.90
C SER A 194 5.56 1.70 -4.50
N ALA A 195 6.43 1.21 -5.38
CA ALA A 195 7.29 0.07 -5.07
C ALA A 195 8.24 0.34 -3.88
N ILE A 196 8.80 1.56 -3.79
CA ILE A 196 9.68 1.96 -2.68
C ILE A 196 8.93 1.91 -1.35
N TRP A 197 7.78 2.57 -1.22
CA TRP A 197 7.06 2.51 0.06
C TRP A 197 6.55 1.11 0.36
N HIS A 198 6.13 0.31 -0.63
CA HIS A 198 5.62 -1.05 -0.40
C HIS A 198 6.72 -1.97 0.15
N SER A 199 7.98 -1.72 -0.22
CA SER A 199 9.14 -2.45 0.30
C SER A 199 9.32 -2.27 1.81
N PHE A 200 8.79 -1.19 2.41
CA PHE A 200 8.85 -0.98 3.86
C PHE A 200 8.01 -1.99 4.67
N THR A 201 7.05 -2.70 4.05
CA THR A 201 6.34 -3.81 4.73
C THR A 201 7.30 -4.93 5.11
N SER A 202 8.23 -5.26 4.22
CA SER A 202 9.25 -6.28 4.48
C SER A 202 10.24 -5.81 5.54
N LEU A 203 10.68 -4.54 5.44
CA LEU A 203 11.53 -3.94 6.47
C LEU A 203 10.86 -3.95 7.85
N SER A 204 9.57 -3.63 7.91
CA SER A 204 8.77 -3.68 9.13
C SER A 204 8.70 -5.09 9.70
N THR A 205 8.52 -6.11 8.86
CA THR A 205 8.52 -7.51 9.29
C THR A 205 9.87 -7.91 9.90
N CYS A 206 10.97 -7.55 9.25
CA CYS A 206 12.32 -7.79 9.78
C CYS A 206 12.55 -7.10 11.12
N LEU A 207 12.15 -5.82 11.25
CA LEU A 207 12.31 -5.09 12.50
C LEU A 207 11.47 -5.71 13.62
N GLN A 208 10.21 -6.05 13.35
CA GLN A 208 9.35 -6.72 14.33
C GLN A 208 9.91 -8.07 14.79
N SER A 209 10.55 -8.83 13.90
CA SER A 209 11.24 -10.06 14.24
C SER A 209 12.42 -9.84 15.18
N ILE A 210 13.24 -8.83 14.91
CA ILE A 210 14.38 -8.45 15.78
C ILE A 210 13.86 -7.97 17.15
N MET A 211 12.85 -7.09 17.15
CA MET A 211 12.21 -6.61 18.37
C MET A 211 11.57 -7.75 19.16
N GLY A 212 10.89 -8.68 18.50
CA GLY A 212 10.30 -9.86 19.11
C GLY A 212 11.34 -10.76 19.77
N TYR A 213 12.48 -10.98 19.12
CA TYR A 213 13.61 -11.69 19.72
C TYR A 213 14.14 -10.96 20.96
N GLY A 214 14.36 -9.64 20.89
CA GLY A 214 14.87 -8.86 22.01
C GLY A 214 13.92 -8.81 23.21
N PHE A 215 12.65 -8.47 22.98
CA PHE A 215 11.65 -8.36 24.05
C PHE A 215 11.23 -9.70 24.65
N TYR A 216 11.47 -10.81 23.96
CA TYR A 216 11.25 -12.14 24.53
C TYR A 216 12.09 -12.35 25.80
N TYR A 217 13.37 -11.96 25.80
CA TYR A 217 14.28 -12.12 26.95
C TYR A 217 14.09 -11.08 28.08
N VAL A 218 13.32 -10.01 27.83
CA VAL A 218 13.03 -8.98 28.85
C VAL A 218 12.18 -9.56 29.99
N ARG A 219 11.45 -10.66 29.74
CA ARG A 219 10.66 -11.34 30.77
C ARG A 219 11.49 -11.83 31.96
N ASP A 220 12.72 -12.29 31.68
CA ASP A 220 13.52 -13.03 32.66
C ASP A 220 14.52 -12.14 33.41
N SER A 221 14.64 -10.85 33.05
CA SER A 221 15.76 -9.98 33.43
C SER A 221 15.40 -8.65 34.13
N ASN A 222 14.30 -8.61 34.90
CA ASN A 222 13.73 -7.41 35.58
C ASN A 222 12.81 -6.53 34.70
N GLY A 223 12.08 -7.12 33.75
CA GLY A 223 11.20 -6.43 32.80
C GLY A 223 9.92 -5.77 33.36
N GLY A 224 9.87 -5.32 34.62
CA GLY A 224 8.70 -4.61 35.17
C GLY A 224 7.41 -5.44 35.20
N SER A 225 6.23 -4.77 35.27
CA SER A 225 4.92 -5.45 35.34
C SER A 225 4.32 -5.80 33.97
N LEU A 226 4.99 -5.42 32.88
CA LEU A 226 4.50 -5.60 31.50
C LEU A 226 5.02 -6.91 30.91
N LYS A 227 4.17 -7.58 30.13
CA LYS A 227 4.53 -8.83 29.45
C LYS A 227 5.34 -8.55 28.19
N SER A 228 6.15 -9.51 27.73
CA SER A 228 7.04 -9.35 26.56
C SER A 228 6.32 -8.86 25.29
N TRP A 229 5.11 -9.36 25.03
CA TRP A 229 4.33 -8.91 23.87
C TRP A 229 3.79 -7.48 24.03
N GLN A 230 3.55 -7.03 25.26
CA GLN A 230 3.12 -5.65 25.52
C GLN A 230 4.26 -4.67 25.23
N TYR A 231 5.51 -5.02 25.54
CA TYR A 231 6.66 -4.20 25.15
C TYR A 231 6.81 -4.06 23.63
N LEU A 232 6.55 -5.14 22.87
CA LEU A 232 6.56 -5.10 21.42
C LEU A 232 5.49 -4.16 20.88
N LEU A 233 4.23 -4.31 21.34
CA LEU A 233 3.12 -3.44 20.91
C LEU A 233 3.32 -1.99 21.35
N LEU A 234 3.81 -1.76 22.56
CA LEU A 234 4.08 -0.43 23.08
C LEU A 234 5.14 0.28 22.25
N THR A 235 6.23 -0.43 21.91
CA THR A 235 7.31 0.15 21.10
C THR A 235 6.82 0.44 19.68
N ALA A 236 6.01 -0.45 19.09
CA ALA A 236 5.38 -0.20 17.80
C ALA A 236 4.45 1.03 17.85
N ALA A 237 3.62 1.16 18.90
CA ALA A 237 2.75 2.31 19.10
C ALA A 237 3.55 3.61 19.31
N CYS A 238 4.67 3.58 20.03
CA CYS A 238 5.57 4.72 20.18
C CYS A 238 6.19 5.15 18.84
N ILE A 239 6.63 4.20 18.01
CA ILE A 239 7.13 4.50 16.66
C ILE A 239 6.01 5.14 15.82
N SER A 240 4.80 4.60 15.87
CA SER A 240 3.63 5.19 15.20
C SER A 240 3.28 6.59 15.73
N ALA A 241 3.46 6.85 17.02
CA ALA A 241 3.25 8.18 17.61
C ALA A 241 4.26 9.19 17.08
N VAL A 242 5.55 8.83 17.06
CA VAL A 242 6.60 9.68 16.48
C VAL A 242 6.34 9.92 15.00
N ALA A 243 5.94 8.89 14.25
CA ALA A 243 5.55 9.01 12.85
C ALA A 243 4.38 9.97 12.66
N THR A 244 3.34 9.85 13.49
CA THR A 244 2.15 10.72 13.46
C THR A 244 2.52 12.18 13.71
N VAL A 245 3.32 12.46 14.74
CA VAL A 245 3.77 13.83 15.04
C VAL A 245 4.63 14.38 13.90
N THR A 246 5.55 13.57 13.37
CA THR A 246 6.41 13.96 12.24
C THR A 246 5.59 14.32 11.01
N VAL A 247 4.57 13.51 10.68
CA VAL A 247 3.67 13.72 9.55
C VAL A 247 2.80 14.95 9.77
N PHE A 248 2.23 15.11 10.97
CA PHE A 248 1.41 16.26 11.31
C PHE A 248 2.17 17.60 11.17
N LEU A 249 3.46 17.62 11.51
CA LEU A 249 4.29 18.83 11.46
C LEU A 249 4.91 19.08 10.07
N LEU A 250 5.34 18.04 9.36
CA LEU A 250 6.19 18.18 8.17
C LEU A 250 5.44 17.95 6.85
N LEU A 251 4.30 17.25 6.83
CA LEU A 251 3.59 16.92 5.59
C LEU A 251 2.72 18.09 5.12
N PRO A 252 3.02 18.70 3.96
CA PRO A 252 2.17 19.75 3.40
C PRO A 252 0.87 19.19 2.79
N ASP A 253 -0.22 19.95 2.88
CA ASP A 253 -1.53 19.60 2.31
C ASP A 253 -1.54 19.57 0.77
N SER A 254 -0.70 20.38 0.12
CA SER A 254 -0.59 20.51 -1.33
C SER A 254 0.76 21.14 -1.71
N PRO A 255 1.20 21.05 -2.99
CA PRO A 255 2.37 21.78 -3.47
C PRO A 255 2.26 23.30 -3.25
N THR A 256 1.07 23.87 -3.36
CA THR A 256 0.80 25.31 -3.13
C THR A 256 0.92 25.73 -1.65
N ARG A 257 0.69 24.79 -0.72
CA ARG A 257 0.79 25.01 0.73
C ARG A 257 2.12 24.53 1.32
N ALA A 258 3.09 24.20 0.48
CA ALA A 258 4.41 23.76 0.90
C ALA A 258 5.18 24.90 1.58
N ARG A 259 5.30 24.84 2.92
CA ARG A 259 5.97 25.87 3.74
C ARG A 259 7.46 26.06 3.43
N TRP A 260 8.07 25.06 2.79
CA TRP A 260 9.51 25.03 2.51
C TRP A 260 9.87 25.50 1.10
N ALA A 261 8.87 25.80 0.25
CA ALA A 261 9.06 26.22 -1.13
C ALA A 261 8.68 27.70 -1.27
N ASP A 262 9.52 28.46 -1.97
CA ASP A 262 9.20 29.82 -2.39
C ASP A 262 8.08 29.81 -3.45
N GLU A 263 7.42 30.96 -3.65
CA GLU A 263 6.31 31.11 -4.62
C GLU A 263 6.69 30.62 -6.03
N GLU A 264 7.89 30.93 -6.51
CA GLU A 264 8.40 30.45 -7.80
C GLU A 264 8.55 28.92 -7.86
N LEU A 265 9.03 28.30 -6.77
CA LEU A 265 9.16 26.85 -6.67
C LEU A 265 7.79 26.17 -6.62
N LYS A 266 6.81 26.78 -5.96
CA LYS A 266 5.43 26.26 -5.93
C LYS A 266 4.82 26.25 -7.33
N THR A 267 4.97 27.33 -8.10
CA THR A 267 4.55 27.40 -9.51
C THR A 267 5.19 26.26 -10.32
N LYS A 268 6.49 26.05 -10.16
CA LYS A 268 7.21 24.96 -10.84
C LYS A 268 6.73 23.56 -10.43
N PHE A 269 6.37 23.34 -9.16
CA PHE A 269 5.80 22.06 -8.73
C PHE A 269 4.40 21.82 -9.29
N VAL A 270 3.56 22.87 -9.34
CA VAL A 270 2.21 22.78 -9.92
C VAL A 270 2.29 22.48 -11.41
N GLU A 271 3.11 23.21 -12.16
CA GLU A 271 3.23 23.02 -13.61
C GLU A 271 3.84 21.65 -13.98
N ARG A 272 4.78 21.15 -13.17
CA ARG A 272 5.33 19.79 -13.33
C ARG A 272 4.25 18.71 -13.27
N VAL A 273 3.33 18.81 -12.31
CA VAL A 273 2.28 17.79 -12.11
C VAL A 273 1.10 18.02 -13.05
N ARG A 274 0.93 19.25 -13.55
CA ARG A 274 -0.07 19.59 -14.57
C ARG A 274 0.13 18.81 -15.87
N SER A 275 1.38 18.62 -16.30
CA SER A 275 1.69 17.88 -17.53
C SER A 275 1.20 16.42 -17.51
N ASN A 276 0.95 15.84 -16.32
CA ASN A 276 0.42 14.49 -16.22
C ASN A 276 -1.01 14.33 -16.75
N ASN A 277 -1.81 15.41 -16.89
CA ASN A 277 -3.27 15.34 -17.07
C ASN A 277 -3.98 14.40 -16.05
N GLN A 278 -3.30 14.00 -14.97
CA GLN A 278 -3.85 13.18 -13.89
C GLN A 278 -4.52 14.03 -12.81
N GLY A 279 -4.28 15.35 -12.87
CA GLY A 279 -5.04 16.36 -12.15
C GLY A 279 -6.17 16.94 -12.99
N ILE A 280 -7.04 16.10 -13.55
CA ILE A 280 -8.48 16.32 -13.74
C ILE A 280 -8.99 14.94 -14.13
N LYS A 281 -9.71 14.30 -13.21
CA LYS A 281 -10.66 13.22 -13.52
C LYS A 281 -11.18 13.44 -14.94
N GLN A 282 -11.07 12.46 -15.83
CA GLN A 282 -12.05 12.42 -16.90
C GLN A 282 -13.40 12.21 -16.20
N LYS A 283 -14.05 13.32 -15.82
CA LYS A 283 -15.30 13.37 -15.04
C LYS A 283 -16.48 12.85 -15.87
N ILE A 284 -16.24 12.62 -17.15
CA ILE A 284 -17.17 11.95 -18.04
C ILE A 284 -17.15 10.48 -17.66
N TRP A 285 -17.86 10.17 -16.57
CA TRP A 285 -18.31 8.84 -16.26
C TRP A 285 -19.08 8.33 -17.47
N LYS A 286 -18.47 7.40 -18.22
CA LYS A 286 -19.14 6.74 -19.34
C LYS A 286 -19.88 5.54 -18.78
N SER A 287 -21.18 5.70 -18.55
CA SER A 287 -22.04 4.60 -18.06
C SER A 287 -21.99 3.38 -18.97
N GLU A 288 -21.75 3.56 -20.27
CA GLU A 288 -21.52 2.48 -21.23
C GLU A 288 -20.29 1.63 -20.86
N GLN A 289 -19.16 2.28 -20.53
CA GLN A 289 -17.95 1.58 -20.08
C GLN A 289 -18.17 0.89 -18.73
N ALA A 290 -18.98 1.49 -17.84
CA ALA A 290 -19.33 0.84 -16.58
C ALA A 290 -20.16 -0.43 -16.80
N TRP A 291 -21.12 -0.39 -17.72
CA TRP A 291 -21.93 -1.56 -18.09
C TRP A 291 -21.11 -2.63 -18.83
N GLU A 292 -20.18 -2.21 -19.68
CA GLU A 292 -19.20 -3.10 -20.32
C GLU A 292 -18.34 -3.80 -19.26
N THR A 293 -17.85 -3.06 -18.25
CA THR A 293 -17.07 -3.63 -17.14
C THR A 293 -17.88 -4.68 -16.37
N ALA A 294 -19.16 -4.41 -16.11
CA ALA A 294 -20.04 -5.33 -15.40
C ALA A 294 -20.33 -6.62 -16.16
N LYS A 295 -20.14 -6.64 -17.49
CA LYS A 295 -20.30 -7.83 -18.34
C LYS A 295 -18.97 -8.50 -18.71
N ASP A 296 -17.85 -7.87 -18.40
CA ASP A 296 -16.53 -8.36 -18.80
C ASP A 296 -16.09 -9.54 -17.93
N LEU A 297 -16.09 -10.74 -18.51
CA LEU A 297 -15.65 -11.97 -17.86
C LEU A 297 -14.20 -11.87 -17.36
N GLN A 298 -13.35 -11.07 -18.02
CA GLN A 298 -11.97 -10.89 -17.61
C GLN A 298 -11.86 -10.17 -16.26
N VAL A 299 -12.75 -9.23 -15.97
CA VAL A 299 -12.76 -8.52 -14.68
C VAL A 299 -13.17 -9.48 -13.56
N TYR A 300 -14.13 -10.35 -13.80
CA TYR A 300 -14.51 -11.41 -12.85
C TYR A 300 -13.40 -12.43 -12.66
N ALA A 301 -12.67 -12.81 -13.72
CA ALA A 301 -11.52 -13.69 -13.62
C ALA A 301 -10.38 -13.07 -12.79
N LEU A 302 -10.10 -11.78 -13.00
CA LEU A 302 -9.10 -11.05 -12.21
C LEU A 302 -9.53 -10.85 -10.76
N PHE A 303 -10.82 -10.62 -10.50
CA PHE A 303 -11.39 -10.62 -9.16
C PHE A 303 -11.20 -11.97 -8.48
N ALA A 304 -11.60 -13.07 -9.12
CA ALA A 304 -11.47 -14.42 -8.57
C ALA A 304 -10.01 -14.78 -8.29
N LEU A 305 -9.10 -14.43 -9.21
CA LEU A 305 -7.67 -14.65 -9.05
C LEU A 305 -7.14 -13.88 -7.83
N THR A 306 -7.48 -12.60 -7.70
CA THR A 306 -7.04 -11.76 -6.57
C THR A 306 -7.62 -12.26 -5.26
N PHE A 307 -8.91 -12.62 -5.24
CA PHE A 307 -9.60 -13.14 -4.07
C PHE A 307 -8.98 -14.44 -3.55
N CYS A 308 -8.71 -15.39 -4.45
CA CYS A 308 -7.99 -16.62 -4.09
C CYS A 308 -6.58 -16.31 -3.56
N GLN A 309 -5.92 -15.30 -4.13
CA GLN A 309 -4.58 -14.91 -3.72
C GLN A 309 -4.55 -14.26 -2.33
N THR A 310 -5.45 -13.32 -2.06
CA THR A 310 -5.56 -12.62 -0.78
C THR A 310 -5.97 -13.57 0.34
N LEU A 311 -6.81 -14.57 0.05
CA LEU A 311 -7.18 -15.62 0.99
C LEU A 311 -5.95 -16.41 1.50
N VAL A 312 -5.09 -16.85 0.58
CA VAL A 312 -3.88 -17.61 0.95
C VAL A 312 -2.86 -16.72 1.67
N ILE A 313 -2.53 -15.55 1.11
CA ILE A 313 -1.51 -14.65 1.66
C ILE A 313 -1.95 -14.15 3.05
N GLY A 314 -3.22 -13.79 3.21
CA GLY A 314 -3.79 -13.31 4.46
C GLY A 314 -3.70 -14.37 5.57
N GLY A 315 -4.09 -15.62 5.27
CA GLY A 315 -4.02 -16.72 6.22
C GLY A 315 -2.58 -17.06 6.62
N VAL A 316 -1.73 -17.34 5.63
CA VAL A 316 -0.33 -17.72 5.84
C VAL A 316 0.43 -16.63 6.61
N GLY A 317 0.22 -15.36 6.26
CA GLY A 317 0.86 -14.23 6.92
C GLY A 317 0.50 -14.14 8.41
N LYS A 318 -0.78 -14.27 8.76
CA LYS A 318 -1.26 -14.13 10.14
C LYS A 318 -0.90 -15.31 11.04
N PHE A 319 -0.88 -16.52 10.51
CA PHE A 319 -0.53 -17.73 11.28
C PHE A 319 0.94 -18.12 11.19
N SER A 320 1.76 -17.37 10.43
CA SER A 320 3.18 -17.64 10.21
C SER A 320 3.97 -17.97 11.49
N ALA A 321 3.87 -17.12 12.52
CA ALA A 321 4.60 -17.33 13.77
C ALA A 321 4.13 -18.60 14.51
N LEU A 322 2.81 -18.83 14.59
CA LEU A 322 2.24 -20.02 15.21
C LEU A 322 2.62 -21.30 14.46
N LEU A 323 2.69 -21.25 13.14
CA LEU A 323 3.12 -22.38 12.32
C LEU A 323 4.58 -22.73 12.61
N ILE A 324 5.47 -21.74 12.61
CA ILE A 324 6.90 -21.96 12.89
C ILE A 324 7.12 -22.47 14.33
N ASN A 325 6.44 -21.88 15.30
CA ASN A 325 6.61 -22.25 16.70
C ASN A 325 5.89 -23.55 17.07
N ARG A 326 4.57 -23.59 16.95
CA ARG A 326 3.73 -24.69 17.45
C ARG A 326 3.67 -25.87 16.50
N ALA A 327 3.59 -25.63 15.18
CA ALA A 327 3.51 -26.72 14.22
C ALA A 327 4.91 -27.32 13.95
N PHE A 328 5.90 -26.51 13.61
CA PHE A 328 7.24 -27.03 13.27
C PHE A 328 8.12 -27.33 14.49
N GLY A 329 7.75 -26.84 15.67
CA GLY A 329 8.46 -27.14 16.93
C GLY A 329 9.73 -26.31 17.16
N PHE A 330 9.83 -25.11 16.56
CA PHE A 330 10.92 -24.19 16.91
C PHE A 330 10.61 -23.43 18.19
N ASP A 331 11.64 -23.14 18.99
CA ASP A 331 11.52 -22.27 20.15
C ASP A 331 11.03 -20.85 19.76
N VAL A 332 10.42 -20.12 20.70
CA VAL A 332 9.84 -18.79 20.47
C VAL A 332 10.89 -17.81 19.94
N ALA A 333 12.07 -17.74 20.58
CA ALA A 333 13.12 -16.82 20.17
C ALA A 333 13.61 -17.13 18.74
N THR A 334 13.83 -18.42 18.45
CA THR A 334 14.24 -18.87 17.11
C THR A 334 13.14 -18.60 16.08
N SER A 335 11.87 -18.81 16.43
CA SER A 335 10.72 -18.57 15.56
C SER A 335 10.58 -17.10 15.16
N GLN A 336 10.89 -16.17 16.06
CA GLN A 336 10.90 -14.74 15.73
C GLN A 336 11.96 -14.43 14.66
N LEU A 337 13.18 -14.97 14.81
CA LEU A 337 14.28 -14.76 13.87
C LEU A 337 14.03 -15.45 12.53
N LEU A 338 13.43 -16.64 12.51
CA LEU A 338 13.13 -17.40 11.28
C LEU A 338 12.17 -16.68 10.34
N LYS A 339 11.40 -15.70 10.83
CA LYS A 339 10.57 -14.83 10.00
C LYS A 339 11.38 -13.84 9.15
N ILE A 340 12.63 -13.54 9.50
CA ILE A 340 13.51 -12.68 8.68
C ILE A 340 13.80 -13.36 7.33
N PRO A 341 14.30 -14.62 7.26
CA PRO A 341 14.41 -15.37 6.02
C PRO A 341 13.11 -15.42 5.20
N VAL A 342 11.96 -15.59 5.86
CA VAL A 342 10.64 -15.59 5.19
C VAL A 342 10.41 -14.28 4.45
N SER A 343 10.67 -13.14 5.11
CA SER A 343 10.53 -11.82 4.49
C SER A 343 11.54 -11.60 3.35
N VAL A 344 12.80 -12.00 3.53
CA VAL A 344 13.85 -11.89 2.51
C VAL A 344 13.50 -12.70 1.26
N VAL A 345 13.10 -13.96 1.43
CA VAL A 345 12.67 -14.82 0.32
C VAL A 345 11.45 -14.23 -0.38
N GLY A 346 10.49 -13.68 0.36
CA GLY A 346 9.34 -12.97 -0.21
C GLY A 346 9.75 -11.81 -1.10
N VAL A 347 10.66 -10.94 -0.64
CA VAL A 347 11.20 -9.81 -1.44
C VAL A 347 11.93 -10.31 -2.68
N CYS A 348 12.80 -11.30 -2.53
CA CYS A 348 13.50 -11.89 -3.67
C CYS A 348 12.52 -12.50 -4.68
N ALA A 349 11.44 -13.14 -4.23
CA ALA A 349 10.41 -13.69 -5.10
C ALA A 349 9.67 -12.58 -5.88
N TYR A 350 9.37 -11.44 -5.26
CA TYR A 350 8.80 -10.28 -5.97
C TYR A 350 9.70 -9.80 -7.11
N PHE A 351 10.98 -9.54 -6.83
CA PHE A 351 11.93 -9.08 -7.85
C PHE A 351 12.17 -10.13 -8.93
N LEU A 352 12.27 -11.41 -8.55
CA LEU A 352 12.46 -12.51 -9.49
C LEU A 352 11.26 -12.62 -10.43
N MET A 353 10.03 -12.54 -9.92
CA MET A 353 8.82 -12.55 -10.75
C MET A 353 8.85 -11.40 -11.77
N THR A 354 9.12 -10.17 -11.32
CA THR A 354 9.19 -9.01 -12.22
C THR A 354 10.27 -9.17 -13.28
N TYR A 355 11.46 -9.66 -12.92
CA TYR A 355 12.53 -9.92 -13.87
C TYR A 355 12.15 -11.00 -14.90
N LEU A 356 11.56 -12.11 -14.46
CA LEU A 356 11.13 -13.18 -15.36
C LEU A 356 10.02 -12.72 -16.31
N GLN A 357 9.09 -11.89 -15.83
CA GLN A 357 8.04 -11.30 -16.67
C GLN A 357 8.61 -10.38 -17.76
N GLN A 358 9.62 -9.58 -17.42
CA GLN A 358 10.29 -8.71 -18.39
C GLN A 358 11.12 -9.52 -19.39
N LYS A 359 11.86 -10.54 -18.92
CA LYS A 359 12.74 -11.36 -19.76
C LYS A 359 11.98 -12.25 -20.74
N TYR A 360 10.90 -12.88 -20.29
CA TYR A 360 10.15 -13.85 -21.09
C TYR A 360 8.90 -13.25 -21.76
N GLU A 361 8.53 -12.01 -21.41
CA GLU A 361 7.31 -11.32 -21.88
C GLU A 361 6.00 -12.11 -21.61
N GLN A 362 6.05 -13.14 -20.77
CA GLN A 362 4.95 -14.06 -20.49
C GLN A 362 4.53 -13.96 -19.01
N THR A 363 3.41 -13.28 -18.76
CA THR A 363 2.92 -13.01 -17.39
C THR A 363 2.20 -14.23 -16.78
N PHE A 364 1.38 -14.95 -17.57
CA PHE A 364 0.64 -16.10 -17.05
C PHE A 364 1.53 -17.31 -16.75
N LEU A 365 2.49 -17.63 -17.62
CA LEU A 365 3.38 -18.79 -17.40
C LEU A 365 4.24 -18.61 -16.16
N THR A 366 4.71 -17.39 -15.91
CA THR A 366 5.49 -17.07 -14.70
C THR A 366 4.64 -17.17 -13.43
N MET A 367 3.37 -16.73 -13.47
CA MET A 367 2.41 -16.94 -12.37
C MET A 367 2.16 -18.41 -12.09
N VAL A 368 1.96 -19.23 -13.12
CA VAL A 368 1.76 -20.68 -12.97
C VAL A 368 2.98 -21.32 -12.33
N GLY A 369 4.19 -20.98 -12.78
CA GLY A 369 5.43 -21.50 -12.19
C GLY A 369 5.57 -21.20 -10.69
N PHE A 370 5.26 -19.97 -10.26
CA PHE A 370 5.35 -19.59 -8.85
C PHE A 370 4.22 -20.22 -8.02
N THR A 371 3.04 -20.41 -8.61
CA THR A 371 1.94 -21.13 -7.98
C THR A 371 2.29 -22.59 -7.76
N LEU A 372 2.97 -23.25 -8.71
CA LEU A 372 3.44 -24.63 -8.54
C LEU A 372 4.42 -24.77 -7.37
N LEU A 373 5.34 -23.81 -7.19
CA LEU A 373 6.24 -23.81 -6.02
C LEU A 373 5.46 -23.71 -4.69
N ASN A 374 4.43 -22.85 -4.64
CA ASN A 374 3.57 -22.75 -3.47
C ASN A 374 2.78 -24.05 -3.22
N MET A 375 2.27 -24.70 -4.27
CA MET A 375 1.59 -25.99 -4.16
C MET A 375 2.52 -27.07 -3.60
N ILE A 376 3.76 -27.15 -4.09
CA ILE A 376 4.78 -28.09 -3.57
C ILE A 376 5.01 -27.85 -2.08
N GLY A 377 5.25 -26.60 -1.68
CA GLY A 377 5.44 -26.27 -0.27
C GLY A 377 4.23 -26.63 0.60
N THR A 378 3.01 -26.40 0.09
CA THR A 378 1.77 -26.69 0.80
C THR A 378 1.56 -28.20 0.97
N ILE A 379 1.81 -28.98 -0.09
CA ILE A 379 1.72 -30.45 -0.04
C ILE A 379 2.71 -31.01 0.99
N VAL A 380 3.94 -30.51 1.02
CA VAL A 380 4.94 -30.95 2.01
C VAL A 380 4.50 -30.64 3.43
N ILE A 381 3.98 -29.44 3.69
CA ILE A 381 3.51 -29.04 5.04
C ILE A 381 2.34 -29.91 5.51
N VAL A 382 1.44 -30.31 4.60
CA VAL A 382 0.27 -31.13 4.93
C VAL A 382 0.62 -32.62 5.08
N CYS A 383 1.48 -33.15 4.22
CA CYS A 383 1.78 -34.58 4.18
C CYS A 383 2.88 -35.02 5.15
N VAL A 384 3.81 -34.13 5.52
CA VAL A 384 4.94 -34.49 6.39
C VAL A 384 4.59 -34.21 7.84
N PRO A 385 4.59 -35.23 8.72
CA PRO A 385 4.32 -35.03 10.13
C PRO A 385 5.42 -34.16 10.77
N PRO A 386 5.06 -33.22 11.65
CA PRO A 386 6.04 -32.40 12.33
C PRO A 386 6.85 -33.21 13.34
N GLY A 387 8.16 -32.98 13.35
CA GLY A 387 9.09 -33.57 14.30
C GLY A 387 10.48 -32.96 14.18
N ASP A 388 11.36 -33.24 15.14
CA ASP A 388 12.68 -32.60 15.24
C ASP A 388 13.56 -32.79 14.00
N LYS A 389 13.40 -33.94 13.33
CA LYS A 389 14.13 -34.27 12.09
C LYS A 389 13.52 -33.60 10.85
N THR A 390 12.23 -33.27 10.87
CA THR A 390 11.49 -32.73 9.72
C THR A 390 11.31 -31.21 9.76
N ARG A 391 11.50 -30.56 10.93
CA ARG A 391 11.30 -29.11 11.14
C ARG A 391 12.03 -28.20 10.15
N VAL A 392 13.26 -28.56 9.76
CA VAL A 392 14.03 -27.77 8.77
C VAL A 392 13.43 -27.91 7.37
N GLY A 393 13.02 -29.12 6.98
CA GLY A 393 12.34 -29.37 5.71
C GLY A 393 11.00 -28.63 5.64
N LEU A 394 10.24 -28.63 6.73
CA LEU A 394 8.99 -27.87 6.86
C LEU A 394 9.22 -26.35 6.77
N MET A 395 10.30 -25.84 7.34
CA MET A 395 10.69 -24.43 7.19
C MET A 395 11.02 -24.09 5.73
N ILE A 396 11.76 -24.95 5.02
CA ILE A 396 12.05 -24.74 3.59
C ILE A 396 10.77 -24.78 2.76
N ALA A 397 9.86 -25.73 3.04
CA ALA A 397 8.55 -25.78 2.40
C ALA A 397 7.74 -24.49 2.65
N PHE A 398 7.82 -23.94 3.86
CA PHE A 398 7.18 -22.66 4.20
C PHE A 398 7.79 -21.45 3.46
N LEU A 399 9.08 -21.48 3.13
CA LEU A 399 9.70 -20.47 2.27
C LEU A 399 9.17 -20.54 0.84
N LEU A 400 8.87 -21.74 0.32
CA LEU A 400 8.27 -21.90 -1.01
C LEU A 400 6.87 -21.29 -1.09
N LEU A 401 6.11 -21.27 0.01
CA LEU A 401 4.80 -20.62 0.06
C LEU A 401 4.88 -19.12 -0.26
N GLN A 402 5.99 -18.45 0.07
CA GLN A 402 6.16 -17.00 -0.11
C GLN A 402 6.18 -16.59 -1.59
N PHE A 403 6.49 -17.51 -2.50
CA PHE A 403 6.47 -17.25 -3.94
C PHE A 403 5.09 -16.86 -4.46
N PHE A 404 4.01 -17.33 -3.82
CA PHE A 404 2.66 -16.96 -4.22
C PHE A 404 2.35 -15.48 -3.98
N GLY A 405 3.00 -14.85 -3.00
CA GLY A 405 2.92 -13.39 -2.78
C GLY A 405 3.31 -12.60 -4.03
N ALA A 406 4.32 -13.07 -4.77
CA ALA A 406 4.82 -12.40 -5.96
C ALA A 406 3.79 -12.33 -7.10
N CYS A 407 2.82 -13.25 -7.13
CA CYS A 407 1.73 -13.24 -8.11
C CYS A 407 0.88 -11.96 -8.05
N ASN A 408 0.85 -11.24 -6.92
CA ASN A 408 0.09 -9.99 -6.81
C ASN A 408 0.54 -8.93 -7.83
N THR A 409 1.85 -8.85 -8.02
CA THR A 409 2.47 -7.91 -8.96
C THR A 409 2.11 -8.29 -10.38
N ALA A 410 2.11 -9.59 -10.68
CA ALA A 410 1.70 -10.13 -11.98
C ALA A 410 0.25 -9.76 -12.30
N THR A 411 -0.66 -9.98 -11.36
CA THR A 411 -2.08 -9.64 -11.50
C THR A 411 -2.29 -8.16 -11.78
N SER A 412 -1.54 -7.29 -11.09
CA SER A 412 -1.59 -5.83 -11.30
C SER A 412 -1.12 -5.44 -12.72
N VAL A 413 -0.12 -6.14 -13.26
CA VAL A 413 0.37 -5.94 -14.64
C VAL A 413 -0.66 -6.41 -15.66
N VAL A 414 -1.27 -7.58 -15.46
CA VAL A 414 -2.34 -8.09 -16.35
C VAL A 414 -3.53 -7.12 -16.37
N LEU A 415 -3.95 -6.64 -15.20
CA LEU A 415 -5.03 -5.66 -15.06
C LEU A 415 -4.72 -4.36 -15.82
N SER A 416 -3.49 -3.85 -15.69
CA SER A 416 -3.06 -2.62 -16.37
C SER A 416 -2.96 -2.76 -17.89
N ARG A 417 -2.54 -3.93 -18.39
CA ARG A 417 -2.28 -4.17 -19.83
C ARG A 417 -3.53 -4.54 -20.61
N ASN A 418 -4.44 -5.30 -20.00
CA ASN A 418 -5.54 -5.91 -20.73
C ASN A 418 -6.87 -5.14 -20.63
N ILE A 419 -6.93 -4.08 -19.82
CA ILE A 419 -8.13 -3.27 -19.67
C ILE A 419 -7.88 -1.90 -20.29
N ALA A 420 -8.72 -1.49 -21.24
CA ALA A 420 -8.67 -0.17 -21.86
C ALA A 420 -9.86 0.70 -21.41
N GLY A 421 -9.72 2.02 -21.52
CA GLY A 421 -10.75 2.99 -21.12
C GLY A 421 -10.65 3.40 -19.64
N GLN A 422 -10.72 4.69 -19.37
CA GLN A 422 -10.50 5.25 -18.02
C GLN A 422 -11.57 4.81 -17.00
N THR A 423 -12.86 4.83 -17.38
CA THR A 423 -13.96 4.42 -16.49
C THR A 423 -13.88 2.92 -16.18
N LYS A 424 -13.63 2.10 -17.22
CA LYS A 424 -13.50 0.64 -17.10
C LYS A 424 -12.28 0.24 -16.28
N LYS A 425 -11.12 0.87 -16.52
CA LYS A 425 -9.93 0.71 -15.66
C LYS A 425 -10.27 1.05 -14.22
N SER A 426 -10.84 2.21 -13.94
CA SER A 426 -11.15 2.62 -12.56
C SER A 426 -12.07 1.63 -11.84
N ILE A 427 -13.10 1.12 -12.51
CA ILE A 427 -14.02 0.12 -11.92
C ILE A 427 -13.30 -1.21 -11.74
N ALA A 428 -12.53 -1.67 -12.73
CA ALA A 428 -11.80 -2.93 -12.63
C ALA A 428 -10.74 -2.89 -11.52
N TYR A 429 -9.98 -1.80 -11.39
CA TYR A 429 -9.09 -1.58 -10.24
C TYR A 429 -9.86 -1.62 -8.93
N ALA A 430 -10.98 -0.91 -8.81
CA ALA A 430 -11.79 -0.92 -7.60
C ALA A 430 -12.31 -2.33 -7.25
N THR A 431 -12.81 -3.08 -8.23
CA THR A 431 -13.29 -4.45 -8.07
C THR A 431 -12.16 -5.38 -7.62
N THR A 432 -11.00 -5.31 -8.29
CA THR A 432 -9.83 -6.11 -7.93
C THR A 432 -9.28 -5.74 -6.55
N PHE A 433 -9.32 -4.47 -6.14
CA PHE A 433 -8.92 -4.06 -4.78
C PHE A 433 -9.91 -4.48 -3.69
N MET A 434 -11.17 -4.76 -4.02
CA MET A 434 -12.15 -5.27 -3.06
C MET A 434 -12.00 -6.77 -2.77
N ALA A 435 -11.43 -7.53 -3.72
CA ALA A 435 -11.04 -8.93 -3.54
C ALA A 435 -9.82 -9.07 -2.63
#